data_AF-A0A9C7SBV0-F1
#
_entry.id   AF-A0A9C7SBV0-F1
#
_cell.length_a   1.000
_cell.length_b   1.000
_cell.length_c   1.000
_cell.angle_alpha   90.00
_cell.angle_beta   90.00
_cell.angle_gamma   90.00
#
_symmetry.space_group_name_H-M   'P 1'
#
loop_
_entity.id
_entity.type
_entity.pdbx_description
1 polymer ?
#
loop_
_entity_poly.entity_id
_entity_poly.type
_entity_poly.pdbx_seq_one_letter_code
_entity_poly.pdbx_strand_id
1 'polypeptide(L)' 'MTDAELLAQVEGAIQAILAGAQSYQIGDRRFTKADLAVLKAWRDELRGRIEASGHTYYKRLPFTFARS' A
#
# COMPACT_ATOMS: atom_id res chain seq x y z
N MET A 1 5.75 6.95 -10.06
CA MET A 1 4.60 6.25 -9.48
C MET A 1 4.75 6.31 -7.98
N THR A 2 3.83 6.99 -7.31
CA THR A 2 3.82 7.15 -5.85
C THR A 2 3.21 5.93 -5.15
N ASP A 3 3.42 5.77 -3.84
CA ASP A 3 2.78 4.68 -3.07
C ASP A 3 1.24 4.73 -3.16
N ALA A 4 0.65 5.94 -3.19
CA ALA A 4 -0.79 6.13 -3.34
C ALA A 4 -1.30 5.69 -4.73
N GLU A 5 -0.56 6.01 -5.79
CA GLU A 5 -0.90 5.55 -7.15
C GLU A 5 -0.77 4.03 -7.29
N LEU A 6 0.25 3.44 -6.65
CA LEU A 6 0.44 1.99 -6.63
C LEU A 6 -0.67 1.29 -5.85
N LEU A 7 -1.09 1.86 -4.71
CA LEU A 7 -2.23 1.37 -3.93
C LEU A 7 -3.53 1.35 -4.77
N ALA A 8 -3.81 2.43 -5.49
CA ALA A 8 -5.00 2.51 -6.35
C ALA A 8 -5.00 1.43 -7.45
N GLN A 9 -3.85 1.15 -8.06
CA GLN A 9 -3.74 0.08 -9.06
C GLN A 9 -3.90 -1.32 -8.44
N VAL A 10 -3.38 -1.54 -7.23
CA VAL A 10 -3.57 -2.80 -6.49
C VAL A 10 -5.04 -3.00 -6.11
N GLU A 11 -5.72 -1.96 -5.63
CA GLU A 11 -7.15 -2.04 -5.31
C GLU A 11 -8.00 -2.29 -6.57
N GLY A 12 -7.67 -1.65 -7.69
CA GLY A 12 -8.29 -1.93 -8.99
C GLY A 12 -8.08 -3.35 -9.48
N ALA A 13 -6.86 -3.90 -9.32
CA ALA A 13 -6.57 -5.29 -9.63
C ALA A 13 -7.43 -6.24 -8.77
N ILE A 14 -7.49 -6.01 -7.45
CA ILE A 14 -8.33 -6.81 -6.53
C ILE A 14 -9.79 -6.82 -6.99
N GLN A 15 -10.34 -5.66 -7.36
CA GLN A 15 -11.72 -5.57 -7.87
C GLN A 15 -11.92 -6.37 -9.17
N ALA A 16 -10.99 -6.26 -10.12
CA ALA A 16 -11.05 -7.02 -11.37
C ALA A 16 -11.07 -8.53 -11.12
N ILE A 17 -10.27 -9.01 -10.17
CA ILE A 17 -10.17 -10.43 -9.82
C ILE A 17 -11.44 -10.93 -9.13
N LEU A 18 -11.98 -10.13 -8.20
CA LEU A 18 -13.26 -10.42 -7.57
C LEU A 18 -14.41 -10.46 -8.58
N ALA A 19 -14.31 -9.66 -9.66
CA ALA A 19 -15.24 -9.71 -10.79
C ALA A 19 -14.98 -10.87 -11.77
N GLY A 20 -13.97 -11.71 -11.53
CA GLY A 20 -13.66 -12.89 -12.34
C GLY A 20 -12.50 -12.73 -13.34
N ALA A 21 -11.75 -11.64 -13.29
CA ALA A 21 -10.55 -11.48 -14.11
C ALA A 21 -9.44 -12.44 -13.66
N GLN A 22 -8.79 -13.08 -14.62
CA GLN A 22 -7.70 -14.04 -14.38
C GLN A 22 -6.30 -13.41 -14.48
N SER A 23 -6.24 -12.15 -14.93
CA SER A 23 -5.02 -11.38 -15.10
C SER A 23 -5.30 -9.90 -14.82
N TYR A 24 -4.26 -9.19 -14.42
CA TYR A 24 -4.29 -7.75 -14.16
C TYR A 24 -2.94 -7.13 -14.49
N GLN A 25 -2.92 -5.81 -14.60
CA GLN A 25 -1.73 -5.05 -14.96
C GLN A 25 -1.48 -3.96 -13.91
N ILE A 26 -0.24 -3.86 -13.47
CA ILE A 26 0.23 -2.80 -12.57
C ILE A 26 1.41 -2.13 -13.25
N GLY A 27 1.23 -0.88 -13.66
CA GLY A 27 2.17 -0.17 -14.55
C GLY A 27 2.37 -0.93 -15.86
N ASP A 28 3.62 -1.26 -16.17
CA ASP A 28 4.00 -2.04 -17.36
C ASP A 28 4.00 -3.57 -17.11
N ARG A 29 3.89 -3.99 -15.85
CA ARG A 29 3.93 -5.40 -15.49
C ARG A 29 2.55 -6.02 -15.57
N ARG A 30 2.39 -7.02 -16.43
CA ARG A 30 1.21 -7.87 -16.50
C ARG A 30 1.41 -9.12 -15.63
N PHE A 31 0.48 -9.36 -14.72
CA PHE A 31 0.48 -10.52 -13.85
C PHE A 31 -0.62 -11.49 -14.29
N THR A 32 -0.25 -12.76 -14.46
CA THR A 32 -1.19 -13.86 -14.74
C THR A 32 -1.39 -14.66 -13.46
N LYS A 33 -2.65 -15.05 -13.19
CA LYS A 33 -3.05 -15.77 -11.98
C LYS A 33 -2.93 -14.91 -10.73
N ALA A 34 -4.02 -14.22 -10.47
CA ALA A 34 -4.19 -13.40 -9.31
C ALA A 34 -4.31 -14.22 -8.03
N ASP A 35 -3.21 -14.34 -7.30
CA ASP A 35 -3.31 -14.74 -5.92
C ASP A 35 -3.84 -13.56 -5.09
N LEU A 36 -5.13 -13.64 -4.75
CA LEU A 36 -5.84 -12.59 -4.01
C LEU A 36 -5.17 -12.32 -2.65
N ALA A 37 -4.49 -13.31 -2.05
CA ALA A 37 -3.79 -13.13 -0.79
C ALA A 37 -2.56 -12.24 -0.97
N VAL A 38 -1.80 -12.42 -2.06
CA VAL A 38 -0.66 -11.57 -2.40
C VAL A 38 -1.07 -10.11 -2.58
N LEU A 39 -2.16 -9.86 -3.30
CA LEU A 39 -2.65 -8.49 -3.51
C LEU A 39 -3.15 -7.83 -2.23
N LYS A 40 -3.82 -8.59 -1.35
CA LYS A 40 -4.23 -8.09 -0.03
C LYS A 40 -3.03 -7.72 0.83
N ALA A 41 -1.96 -8.52 0.81
CA ALA A 41 -0.72 -8.22 1.52
C ALA A 41 -0.04 -6.94 0.99
N TRP A 42 0.07 -6.79 -0.34
CA TRP A 42 0.61 -5.58 -0.96
C TRP A 42 -0.18 -4.33 -0.62
N ARG A 43 -1.52 -4.42 -0.62
CA ARG A 43 -2.40 -3.31 -0.22
C ARG A 43 -2.12 -2.90 1.23
N ASP A 44 -2.00 -3.87 2.14
CA ASP A 44 -1.75 -3.62 3.57
C ASP A 44 -0.37 -2.95 3.78
N GLU A 45 0.65 -3.48 3.12
CA GLU A 45 2.01 -2.92 3.15
C GLU A 45 2.06 -1.49 2.59
N LEU A 46 1.37 -1.24 1.47
CA LEU A 46 1.27 0.09 0.85
C LEU A 46 0.54 1.09 1.75
N ARG A 47 -0.57 0.68 2.37
CA ARG A 47 -1.27 1.51 3.36
C ARG A 47 -0.37 1.83 4.54
N GLY A 48 0.31 0.82 5.09
CA GLY A 48 1.27 1.01 6.17
C GLY A 48 2.42 1.96 5.79
N ARG A 49 2.93 1.90 4.55
CA ARG A 49 3.93 2.86 4.05
C ARG A 49 3.40 4.27 3.93
N ILE A 50 2.18 4.45 3.43
CA ILE A 50 1.54 5.78 3.31
C ILE A 50 1.32 6.38 4.70
N GLU A 51 0.83 5.57 5.64
CA GLU A 51 0.64 5.98 7.04
C GLU A 51 1.98 6.30 7.72
N ALA A 52 3.00 5.46 7.55
CA ALA A 52 4.35 5.69 8.09
C ALA A 52 5.06 6.89 7.45
N SER A 53 4.82 7.15 6.17
CA SER A 53 5.31 8.34 5.46
C SER A 53 4.64 9.61 6.01
N GLY A 54 3.36 9.52 6.41
CA GLY A 54 2.70 10.57 7.20
C GLY A 54 3.24 10.70 8.63
N HIS A 55 3.72 9.59 9.23
CA HIS A 55 4.25 9.52 10.59
C HIS A 55 5.73 9.93 10.73
N THR A 56 6.41 10.26 9.64
CA THR A 56 7.83 10.66 9.66
C THR A 56 8.01 12.13 10.08
N TYR A 57 6.94 12.92 10.18
CA TYR A 57 6.99 14.33 10.62
C TYR A 57 6.85 14.56 12.14
N TYR A 58 6.48 13.56 12.95
CA TYR A 58 6.40 13.72 14.41
C TYR A 58 7.54 13.07 15.20
N LYS A 59 8.52 12.43 14.55
CA LYS A 59 9.70 11.87 15.22
C LYS A 59 10.85 12.88 15.35
N ARG A 60 10.56 14.13 15.73
CA ARG A 60 11.56 15.10 16.19
C ARG A 60 10.95 16.16 17.12
N LEU A 61 10.66 15.76 18.35
CA LEU A 61 10.77 16.65 19.51
C LEU A 61 11.30 15.81 20.69
N PRO A 62 12.48 16.13 21.25
CA PRO A 62 12.86 15.59 22.55
C PRO A 62 11.96 16.28 23.60
N PHE A 63 10.86 15.64 23.97
CA PHE A 63 10.09 16.05 25.13
C PHE A 63 10.84 15.64 26.39
N THR A 64 11.82 16.46 26.79
CA THR A 64 12.43 16.38 28.11
C THR A 64 11.40 16.89 29.13
N PHE A 65 10.90 16.02 29.98
CA PHE A 65 10.20 16.41 31.20
C PHE A 65 11.02 15.89 32.39
N ALA A 66 11.81 16.78 33.01
CA ALA A 66 12.42 16.54 34.30
C ALA A 66 12.14 17.76 35.18
N ARG A 67 11.13 17.57 36.04
CA ARG A 67 10.67 18.47 37.10
C ARG A 67 11.70 18.48 38.24
N SER A 68 12.10 19.66 38.70
CA SER A 68 12.60 19.89 40.08
C SER A 68 11.60 20.79 40.79
#